data_AF-A0A1V9QLX3-F1
#
_entry.id   AF-A0A1V9QLX3-F1
#
_cell.length_a   1.000
_cell.length_b   1.000
_cell.length_c   1.000
_cell.angle_alpha   90.00
_cell.angle_beta   90.00
_cell.angle_gamma   90.00
#
_symmetry.space_group_name_H-M   'P 1'
#
loop_
_entity.id
_entity.type
_entity.pdbx_description
1 polymer ?
#
loop_
_entity_poly.entity_id
_entity_poly.type
_entity_poly.pdbx_seq_one_letter_code
_entity_poly.pdbx_strand_id
1 'polypeptide(L)'
;MKFEDFKSEIEKIYDRFSVKRYDKDQIVMIGLTLQNRRANDIDIFIDEDISAFNIVIDGKGNRLLKVEIGFDVESLDILLNVLDLIKKYMQEEQEQQK
;
A
#
# COMPACT_ATOMS: atom_id res chain seq x y z
N MET A 1 11.05 -6.92 5.52
CA MET A 1 11.22 -6.80 4.05
C MET A 1 11.40 -5.33 3.76
N LYS A 2 12.30 -4.93 2.87
CA LYS A 2 12.44 -3.50 2.53
C LYS A 2 11.29 -3.05 1.64
N PHE A 3 10.96 -1.77 1.67
CA PHE A 3 9.88 -1.21 0.84
C PHE A 3 10.08 -1.48 -0.66
N GLU A 4 11.31 -1.36 -1.18
CA GLU A 4 11.58 -1.62 -2.61
C GLU A 4 11.36 -3.09 -3.01
N ASP A 5 11.68 -4.03 -2.11
CA ASP A 5 11.40 -5.45 -2.33
C ASP A 5 9.88 -5.70 -2.34
N PHE A 6 9.16 -5.13 -1.37
CA PHE A 6 7.71 -5.22 -1.30
C PHE A 6 7.04 -4.65 -2.55
N LYS A 7 7.45 -3.45 -2.97
CA LYS A 7 6.99 -2.81 -4.21
C LYS A 7 7.20 -3.73 -5.41
N SER A 8 8.43 -4.23 -5.59
CA SER A 8 8.76 -5.08 -6.73
C SER A 8 7.95 -6.37 -6.75
N GLU A 9 7.72 -6.99 -5.61
CA GLU A 9 6.93 -8.22 -5.53
C GLU A 9 5.45 -7.98 -5.85
N ILE A 10 4.84 -6.88 -5.37
CA ILE A 10 3.46 -6.52 -5.73
C ILE A 10 3.31 -6.24 -7.22
N GLU A 11 4.20 -5.45 -7.81
CA GLU A 11 4.16 -5.08 -9.23
C GLU A 11 4.40 -6.26 -10.18
N LYS A 12 4.90 -7.40 -9.68
CA LYS A 12 5.03 -8.67 -10.44
C LYS A 12 3.76 -9.52 -10.43
N ILE A 13 2.89 -9.37 -9.42
CA ILE A 13 1.66 -10.19 -9.30
C ILE A 13 0.68 -9.85 -10.41
N TYR A 14 0.61 -8.56 -10.75
CA TYR A 14 -0.26 -8.04 -11.79
C TYR A 14 0.37 -6.78 -12.36
N ASP A 15 0.53 -6.74 -13.68
CA ASP A 15 1.23 -5.69 -14.42
C ASP A 15 0.54 -4.32 -14.33
N ARG A 16 -0.76 -4.30 -14.01
CA ARG A 16 -1.54 -3.09 -13.77
C ARG A 16 -1.37 -2.53 -12.34
N PHE A 17 -0.68 -3.24 -11.45
CA PHE A 17 -0.39 -2.71 -10.12
C PHE A 17 0.75 -1.69 -10.16
N SER A 18 0.60 -0.63 -9.39
CA SER A 18 1.71 0.27 -9.04
C SER A 18 1.69 0.59 -7.55
N VAL A 19 2.87 0.63 -6.93
CA VAL A 19 2.99 0.89 -5.49
C VAL A 19 3.67 2.22 -5.22
N LYS A 20 3.03 3.04 -4.39
CA LYS A 20 3.53 4.36 -3.99
C LYS A 20 3.57 4.49 -2.48
N ARG A 21 4.70 4.97 -1.95
CA ARG A 21 4.84 5.40 -0.57
C ARG A 21 4.96 6.91 -0.53
N TYR A 22 4.21 7.55 0.36
CA TYR A 22 4.20 9.01 0.47
C TYR A 22 5.27 9.49 1.44
N ASP A 23 6.15 10.37 0.99
CA ASP A 23 7.03 11.11 1.89
C ASP A 23 6.34 12.37 2.47
N LYS A 24 6.97 13.01 3.46
CA LYS A 24 6.40 14.20 4.12
C LYS A 24 6.21 15.36 3.16
N ASP A 25 7.12 15.55 2.22
CA ASP A 25 7.13 16.69 1.31
C ASP A 25 6.03 16.55 0.26
N GLN A 26 5.78 15.33 -0.20
CA GLN A 26 4.66 14.95 -1.06
C GLN A 26 3.31 15.19 -0.37
N ILE A 27 3.17 14.84 0.91
CA ILE A 27 1.93 15.10 1.65
C ILE A 27 1.66 16.62 1.80
N VAL A 28 2.70 17.42 2.03
CA VAL A 28 2.57 18.88 2.18
C VAL A 28 2.28 19.57 0.84
N MET A 29 2.93 19.16 -0.26
CA MET A 29 2.72 19.76 -1.59
C MET A 29 1.36 19.43 -2.22
N ILE A 30 0.75 18.31 -1.85
CA ILE A 30 -0.46 17.78 -2.50
C ILE A 30 -1.74 18.13 -1.70
N GLY A 31 -1.69 19.16 -0.83
CA GLY A 31 -2.79 19.59 0.05
C GLY A 31 -4.21 19.52 -0.56
N LEU A 32 -5.17 19.12 0.29
CA LEU A 32 -6.61 18.87 0.05
C LEU A 32 -6.99 17.75 -0.94
N THR A 33 -6.13 17.35 -1.89
CA THR A 33 -6.49 16.36 -2.92
C THR A 33 -6.27 14.89 -2.49
N LEU A 34 -5.32 14.62 -1.59
CA LEU A 34 -5.18 13.32 -0.93
C LEU A 34 -6.07 13.27 0.31
N GLN A 35 -7.32 12.83 0.14
CA GLN A 35 -8.34 12.69 1.18
C GLN A 35 -7.89 11.72 2.32
N ASN A 36 -7.15 12.21 3.30
CA ASN A 36 -6.71 11.51 4.52
C ASN A 36 -5.39 10.70 4.46
N ARG A 37 -4.51 10.92 3.48
CA ARG A 37 -3.20 10.25 3.47
C ARG A 37 -2.18 10.96 4.37
N ARG A 38 -1.29 10.18 4.97
CA ARG A 38 -0.22 10.61 5.88
C ARG A 38 1.14 10.19 5.35
N ALA A 39 2.19 10.78 5.91
CA ALA A 39 3.55 10.38 5.59
C ALA A 39 3.77 8.92 5.98
N ASN A 40 4.43 8.18 5.09
CA ASN A 40 4.66 6.74 5.11
C ASN A 40 3.44 5.85 4.87
N ASP A 41 2.26 6.43 4.56
CA ASP A 41 1.19 5.63 4.00
C ASP A 41 1.66 5.04 2.66
N ILE A 42 1.16 3.84 2.35
CA ILE A 42 1.48 3.12 1.12
C ILE A 42 0.19 2.81 0.41
N ASP A 43 0.17 3.05 -0.90
CA ASP A 43 -0.95 2.71 -1.77
C ASP A 43 -0.51 1.78 -2.87
N ILE A 44 -1.39 0.84 -3.14
CA ILE A 44 -1.34 -0.05 -4.29
C ILE A 44 -2.49 0.39 -5.19
N PHE A 45 -2.14 0.91 -6.36
CA PHE A 45 -3.07 1.36 -7.38
C PHE A 45 -3.22 0.31 -8.46
N ILE A 46 -4.35 0.35 -9.16
CA ILE A 46 -4.58 -0.33 -10.43
C ILE A 46 -4.68 0.73 -11.51
N ASP A 47 -4.03 0.48 -12.64
CA ASP A 47 -3.97 1.42 -13.78
C ASP A 47 -3.53 2.82 -13.36
N GLU A 48 -2.66 2.90 -12.35
CA GLU A 48 -2.09 4.14 -11.79
C GLU A 48 -3.09 5.09 -11.10
N ASP A 49 -4.40 4.90 -11.27
CA ASP A 49 -5.43 5.87 -10.89
C ASP A 49 -6.40 5.38 -9.81
N ILE A 50 -6.70 4.07 -9.73
CA ILE A 50 -7.67 3.54 -8.77
C ILE A 50 -6.96 2.86 -7.60
N SER A 51 -7.13 3.45 -6.42
CA SER A 51 -6.61 2.94 -5.15
C SER A 51 -7.32 1.63 -4.79
N ALA A 52 -6.56 0.54 -4.71
CA ALA A 52 -7.05 -0.80 -4.44
C ALA A 52 -6.79 -1.20 -2.98
N PHE A 53 -5.57 -0.95 -2.50
CA PHE A 53 -5.14 -1.24 -1.14
C PHE A 53 -4.36 -0.06 -0.59
N ASN A 54 -4.59 0.24 0.67
CA ASN A 54 -3.97 1.35 1.37
C ASN A 54 -3.49 0.88 2.75
N ILE A 55 -2.18 0.98 3.00
CA ILE A 55 -1.57 0.69 4.31
C ILE A 55 -1.35 2.03 5.00
N VAL A 56 -2.07 2.29 6.09
CA VAL A 56 -1.99 3.55 6.84
C VAL A 56 -1.32 3.39 8.18
N ILE A 57 -0.76 4.47 8.70
CA ILE A 57 -0.26 4.54 10.07
C ILE A 57 -1.25 5.29 10.98
N ASP A 58 -1.73 4.60 12.02
CA ASP A 58 -2.62 5.18 13.02
C ASP A 58 -1.90 6.16 13.96
N GLY A 59 -2.64 6.86 14.82
CA GLY A 59 -2.06 7.83 15.77
C GLY A 59 -1.14 7.23 16.84
N LYS A 60 -1.04 5.90 16.92
CA LYS A 60 -0.18 5.15 17.85
C LYS A 60 1.01 4.50 17.13
N GLY A 61 1.17 4.70 15.82
CA GLY A 61 2.22 4.09 15.01
C GLY A 61 1.88 2.68 14.50
N ASN A 62 0.67 2.16 14.73
CA ASN A 62 0.27 0.87 14.19
C ASN A 62 -0.07 1.00 12.72
N ARG A 63 0.32 0.00 11.92
CA ARG A 63 -0.10 -0.11 10.53
C ARG A 63 -1.46 -0.79 10.43
N LEU A 64 -2.37 -0.20 9.65
CA LEU A 64 -3.69 -0.72 9.35
C LEU A 64 -3.82 -0.89 7.84
N LEU A 65 -4.31 -2.05 7.40
CA LEU A 65 -4.71 -2.26 6.01
C LEU A 65 -6.13 -1.76 5.82
N LYS A 66 -6.32 -0.87 4.85
CA LYS A 66 -7.61 -0.49 4.26
C LYS A 66 -7.68 -1.09 2.86
N VAL A 67 -8.82 -1.68 2.54
CA VAL A 67 -9.10 -2.23 1.21
C VAL A 67 -10.22 -1.39 0.62
N GLU A 68 -9.97 -0.78 -0.53
CA GLU A 68 -10.97 -0.06 -1.30
C GLU A 68 -11.45 -1.00 -2.40
N ILE A 69 -12.53 -1.74 -2.12
CA ILE A 69 -13.10 -2.70 -3.05
C ILE A 69 -13.93 -1.93 -4.09
N GLY A 70 -13.24 -1.39 -5.09
CA GLY A 70 -13.82 -0.62 -6.20
C GLY A 70 -13.28 -1.03 -7.58
N PHE A 71 -12.63 -2.19 -7.67
CA PHE A 71 -11.94 -2.64 -8.88
C PHE A 71 -12.27 -4.10 -9.19
N ASP A 72 -12.32 -4.40 -10.49
CA ASP A 72 -12.62 -5.73 -11.01
C ASP A 72 -11.31 -6.52 -11.07
N VAL A 73 -11.10 -7.44 -10.12
CA VAL A 73 -9.92 -8.31 -10.14
C VAL A 73 -10.21 -9.46 -11.09
N GLU A 74 -9.36 -9.66 -12.08
CA GLU A 74 -9.49 -10.76 -13.03
C GLU A 74 -9.50 -12.15 -12.34
N SER A 75 -8.94 -12.25 -11.13
CA SER A 75 -8.92 -13.48 -10.33
C SER A 75 -8.82 -13.25 -8.82
N LEU A 76 -9.50 -14.08 -8.04
CA LEU A 76 -9.37 -14.15 -6.57
C LEU A 76 -7.93 -14.49 -6.13
N ASP A 77 -7.18 -15.23 -6.94
CA ASP A 77 -5.79 -15.62 -6.62
C ASP A 77 -4.86 -14.40 -6.56
N ILE A 78 -5.08 -13.41 -7.44
CA ILE A 78 -4.34 -12.15 -7.43
C ILE A 78 -4.58 -11.42 -6.10
N LEU A 79 -5.83 -11.34 -5.67
CA LEU A 79 -6.21 -10.72 -4.40
C LEU A 79 -5.51 -11.40 -3.21
N LEU A 80 -5.54 -12.74 -3.16
CA LEU A 80 -4.92 -13.51 -2.07
C LEU A 80 -3.40 -13.32 -2.02
N ASN A 81 -2.73 -13.36 -3.16
CA ASN A 81 -1.28 -13.15 -3.25
C ASN A 81 -0.88 -11.76 -2.76
N VAL A 82 -1.64 -10.72 -3.14
CA VAL A 82 -1.41 -9.35 -2.65
C VAL A 82 -1.60 -9.27 -1.13
N LEU A 83 -2.69 -9.83 -0.61
CA LEU A 83 -2.98 -9.81 0.83
C LEU A 83 -1.91 -10.53 1.65
N ASP A 84 -1.40 -11.67 1.17
CA ASP A 84 -0.33 -12.41 1.84
C ASP A 84 0.98 -11.62 1.87
N LEU A 85 1.33 -10.94 0.77
CA LEU A 85 2.52 -10.07 0.72
C LEU A 85 2.38 -8.84 1.61
N ILE A 86 1.21 -8.18 1.63
CA ILE A 86 0.92 -7.06 2.54
C ILE A 86 1.08 -7.52 3.99
N LYS A 87 0.48 -8.65 4.35
CA LYS A 87 0.56 -9.22 5.70
C LYS A 87 2.02 -9.49 6.11
N LYS A 88 2.79 -10.13 5.24
CA LYS A 88 4.22 -10.40 5.46
C LYS A 88 5.02 -9.11 5.66
N TYR A 89 4.81 -8.12 4.78
CA TYR A 89 5.49 -6.83 4.87
C TYR A 89 5.17 -6.11 6.19
N MET A 90 3.90 -6.06 6.60
CA MET A 90 3.48 -5.45 7.86
C MET A 90 4.08 -6.14 9.09
N GLN A 91 4.17 -7.48 9.08
CA GLN A 91 4.77 -8.25 10.18
C GLN A 91 6.26 -7.97 10.32
N GLU A 92 7.01 -8.06 9.22
CA GLU A 92 8.48 -7.90 9.26
C GLU A 92 8.89 -6.45 9.60
N GLU A 93 8.12 -5.44 9.22
CA GLU A 93 8.38 -4.05 9.64
C GLU A 93 8.11 -3.82 11.14
N GLN A 94 7.09 -4.46 11.71
CA GLN A 94 6.84 -4.38 13.16
C GLN A 94 7.97 -5.01 13.98
N GLU A 95 8.57 -6.09 13.49
CA GLU A 95 9.72 -6.73 14.12
C GLU A 95 10.98 -5.87 14.08
N GLN A 96 11.17 -5.09 13.01
CA GLN A 96 12.32 -4.19 12.86
C GLN A 96 12.25 -2.92 13.72
N GLN A 97 11.07 -2.58 14.26
CA GLN A 97 10.84 -1.41 15.12
C GLN A 97 10.89 -1.73 16.62
N LYS A 98 11.07 -3.01 16.99
CA LYS A 98 11.31 -3.47 18.37
C LYS A 98 12.79 -3.50 18.70
#